data_AF-A0A849PPY4-F1
#
_entry.id   AF-A0A849PPY4-F1
#
_cell.length_a   1.000
_cell.length_b   1.000
_cell.length_c   1.000
_cell.angle_alpha   90.00
_cell.angle_beta   90.00
_cell.angle_gamma   90.00
#
_symmetry.space_group_name_H-M   'P 1'
#
loop_
_entity.id
_entity.type
_entity.pdbx_description
1 polymer ?
#
loop_
_entity_poly.entity_id
_entity_poly.type
_entity_poly.pdbx_seq_one_letter_code
_entity_poly.pdbx_strand_id
1 'polypeptide(L)'
;MKPLEVFRVESPDRAGAESYESVIRDVLADLELTTVLGRLWIWIDPSEPVFIFCALIRTGIPPVYVKDMADISTGAPSVKQVELKLTNEEHVSTLLNILWIEYGRENVSQPEKKVITIDTEDKDEVAEKLADVVIADPRREIESRLADALLRITPEGFRVRHHVSTGSEMLFVASEDSIKPEWIEKAEDIMDQLKEDL
;
A
#
# COMPACT_ATOMS: atom_id res chain seq x y z
N MET A 1 14.41 -6.94 -7.88
CA MET A 1 15.02 -5.96 -6.95
C MET A 1 15.19 -6.59 -5.57
N LYS A 2 16.40 -6.51 -4.99
CA LYS A 2 16.65 -6.94 -3.61
C LYS A 2 16.02 -5.93 -2.63
N PRO A 3 15.70 -6.34 -1.39
CA PRO A 3 15.30 -5.40 -0.35
C PRO A 3 16.36 -4.32 -0.16
N LEU A 4 15.93 -3.06 -0.21
CA LEU A 4 16.72 -1.87 0.06
C LEU A 4 18.12 -1.90 -0.58
N GLU A 5 18.17 -2.28 -1.86
CA GLU A 5 19.39 -2.41 -2.67
C GLU A 5 20.14 -1.07 -2.75
N VAL A 6 19.39 0.02 -2.86
CA VAL A 6 19.89 1.39 -2.79
C VAL A 6 19.21 2.06 -1.61
N PHE A 7 20.02 2.63 -0.73
CA PHE A 7 19.57 3.55 0.31
C PHE A 7 20.55 4.70 0.43
N ARG A 8 20.12 5.88 0.00
CA ARG A 8 20.94 7.09 -0.01
C ARG A 8 20.20 8.21 0.73
N VAL A 9 20.90 8.89 1.63
CA VAL A 9 20.44 10.13 2.25
C VAL A 9 21.49 11.17 1.94
N GLU A 10 21.11 12.20 1.20
CA GLU A 10 22.02 13.23 0.71
C GLU A 10 21.59 14.61 1.20
N SER A 11 22.58 15.41 1.57
CA SER A 11 22.41 16.81 1.94
C SER A 11 23.72 17.56 1.72
N PRO A 12 23.67 18.88 1.42
CA PRO A 12 24.84 19.75 1.54
C PRO A 12 25.46 19.71 2.95
N ASP A 13 24.65 19.51 3.99
CA ASP A 13 25.11 19.22 5.35
C ASP A 13 25.32 17.71 5.53
N ARG A 14 26.57 17.27 5.35
CA ARG A 14 26.95 15.86 5.44
C ARG A 14 26.75 15.27 6.84
N ALA A 15 27.03 16.03 7.89
CA ALA A 15 26.87 15.55 9.26
C ALA A 15 25.38 15.38 9.61
N GLY A 16 24.55 16.32 9.14
CA GLY A 16 23.10 16.21 9.17
C GLY A 16 22.60 14.98 8.44
N ALA A 17 23.06 14.74 7.20
CA ALA A 17 22.67 13.57 6.41
C ALA A 17 22.97 12.24 7.13
N GLU A 18 24.19 12.06 7.66
CA GLU A 18 24.60 10.83 8.37
C GLU A 18 23.74 10.58 9.63
N SER A 19 23.42 11.65 10.36
CA SER A 19 22.55 11.57 11.53
C SER A 19 21.11 11.21 11.12
N TYR A 20 20.60 11.86 10.08
CA TYR A 20 19.24 11.65 9.59
C TYR A 20 19.06 10.26 8.98
N GLU A 21 20.10 9.73 8.31
CA GLU A 21 20.13 8.38 7.78
C GLU A 21 19.82 7.34 8.86
N SER A 22 20.41 7.50 10.05
CA SER A 22 20.19 6.58 11.17
C SER A 22 18.72 6.61 11.63
N VAL A 23 18.14 7.80 11.77
CA VAL A 23 16.73 7.98 12.14
C VAL A 23 15.80 7.35 11.10
N ILE A 24 16.07 7.57 9.81
CA ILE A 24 15.27 6.97 8.73
C ILE A 24 15.36 5.45 8.77
N ARG A 25 16.56 4.86 8.97
CA ARG A 25 16.71 3.40 9.08
C ARG A 25 15.87 2.83 10.21
N ASP A 26 15.88 3.46 11.37
CA ASP A 26 15.11 3.02 12.53
C ASP A 26 13.59 3.07 12.25
N VAL A 27 13.10 4.16 11.65
CA VAL A 27 11.70 4.30 11.26
C VAL A 27 11.29 3.25 10.21
N LEU A 28 12.11 3.02 9.19
CA LEU A 28 11.82 2.02 8.17
C LEU A 28 11.83 0.59 8.74
N ALA A 29 12.68 0.31 9.73
CA ALA A 29 12.73 -0.98 10.40
C ALA A 29 11.49 -1.21 11.29
N ASP A 30 11.10 -0.20 12.07
CA ASP A 30 9.90 -0.23 12.93
C ASP A 30 8.62 -0.48 12.13
N LEU A 31 8.55 0.07 10.91
CA LEU A 31 7.43 -0.10 9.99
C LEU A 31 7.59 -1.28 9.03
N GLU A 32 8.62 -2.12 9.22
CA GLU A 32 8.93 -3.28 8.37
C GLU A 32 9.09 -2.96 6.86
N LEU A 33 9.37 -1.70 6.52
CA LEU A 33 9.51 -1.21 5.15
C LEU A 33 10.83 -1.60 4.51
N THR A 34 11.84 -1.99 5.29
CA THR A 34 13.16 -2.43 4.79
C THR A 34 13.08 -3.64 3.85
N THR A 35 12.08 -4.52 4.06
CA THR A 35 11.87 -5.70 3.21
C THR A 35 11.06 -5.40 1.95
N VAL A 36 10.26 -4.33 1.99
CA VAL A 36 9.30 -3.96 0.95
C VAL A 36 9.88 -2.95 -0.03
N LEU A 37 10.63 -1.98 0.48
CA LEU A 37 11.32 -1.01 -0.35
C LEU A 37 12.45 -1.70 -1.10
N GLY A 38 12.55 -1.40 -2.38
CA GLY A 38 13.60 -1.93 -3.23
C GLY A 38 14.75 -0.94 -3.34
N ARG A 39 14.44 0.34 -3.58
CA ARG A 39 15.42 1.43 -3.61
C ARG A 39 14.82 2.68 -2.98
N LEU A 40 15.65 3.46 -2.28
CA LEU A 40 15.24 4.69 -1.63
C LEU A 40 16.38 5.72 -1.72
N TRP A 41 16.02 6.92 -2.17
CA TRP A 41 16.89 8.09 -2.16
C TRP A 41 16.13 9.25 -1.51
N ILE A 42 16.75 9.82 -0.49
CA ILE A 42 16.27 11.01 0.20
C ILE A 42 17.26 12.13 -0.03
N TRP A 43 16.78 13.29 -0.46
CA TRP A 43 17.55 14.52 -0.59
C TRP A 43 16.98 15.57 0.35
N ILE A 44 17.85 16.22 1.12
CA ILE A 44 17.48 17.25 2.09
C ILE A 44 18.40 18.43 1.89
N ASP A 45 17.85 19.63 1.80
CA ASP A 45 18.64 20.86 1.85
C ASP A 45 18.11 21.76 2.98
N PRO A 46 18.91 22.05 4.03
CA PRO A 46 18.49 22.99 5.07
C PRO A 46 18.59 24.46 4.65
N SER A 47 19.41 24.79 3.63
CA SER A 47 19.58 26.17 3.14
C SER A 47 18.42 26.58 2.24
N GLU A 48 17.92 25.63 1.47
CA GLU A 48 16.66 25.73 0.75
C GLU A 48 15.70 24.72 1.37
N PRO A 49 14.78 25.09 2.28
CA PRO A 49 14.06 24.16 3.17
C PRO A 49 13.20 23.15 2.39
N VAL A 50 13.82 22.11 1.86
CA VAL A 50 13.24 21.11 0.97
C VAL A 50 13.65 19.71 1.41
N PHE A 51 12.66 18.82 1.41
CA PHE A 51 12.80 17.40 1.70
C PHE A 51 12.22 16.63 0.53
N ILE A 52 13.03 15.81 -0.12
CA ILE A 52 12.63 14.98 -1.25
C ILE A 52 12.84 13.52 -0.86
N PHE A 53 11.81 12.71 -1.06
CA PHE A 53 11.81 11.27 -0.85
C PHE A 53 11.38 10.59 -2.15
N CYS A 54 12.26 9.76 -2.69
CA CYS A 54 12.01 8.98 -3.89
C CYS A 54 12.26 7.50 -3.59
N ALA A 55 11.24 6.67 -3.77
CA ALA A 55 11.32 5.25 -3.49
C ALA A 55 10.76 4.39 -4.64
N LEU A 56 11.45 3.29 -4.91
CA LEU A 56 10.92 2.17 -5.68
C LEU A 56 10.47 1.08 -4.71
N ILE A 57 9.19 0.76 -4.79
CA ILE A 57 8.54 -0.27 -3.98
C ILE A 57 8.73 -1.60 -4.72
N ARG A 58 9.14 -2.66 -4.00
CA ARG A 58 9.19 -3.99 -4.61
C ARG A 58 7.76 -4.39 -4.93
N THR A 59 7.45 -4.51 -6.22
CA THR A 59 6.19 -5.11 -6.67
C THR A 59 6.16 -6.55 -6.18
N GLY A 60 5.31 -6.85 -5.20
CA GLY A 60 5.29 -8.16 -4.57
C GLY A 60 3.94 -8.43 -3.93
N ILE A 61 3.31 -9.49 -4.43
CA ILE A 61 1.99 -10.03 -4.07
C ILE A 61 0.82 -9.25 -4.71
N PRO A 62 0.11 -9.87 -5.68
CA PRO A 62 -1.12 -9.28 -6.22
C PRO A 62 -2.21 -9.21 -5.13
N PRO A 63 -3.21 -8.33 -5.28
CA PRO A 63 -4.38 -8.35 -4.41
C PRO A 63 -5.02 -9.74 -4.40
N VAL A 64 -5.50 -10.17 -3.25
CA VAL A 64 -6.25 -11.42 -3.08
C VAL A 64 -7.73 -11.12 -3.31
N TYR A 65 -8.31 -11.78 -4.30
CA TYR A 65 -9.73 -11.68 -4.62
C TYR A 65 -10.52 -12.82 -3.99
N VAL A 66 -11.85 -12.67 -3.87
CA VAL A 66 -12.73 -13.75 -3.41
C VAL A 66 -12.56 -15.01 -4.26
N LYS A 67 -12.46 -14.88 -5.59
CA LYS A 67 -12.23 -16.01 -6.50
C LYS A 67 -10.93 -16.78 -6.24
N ASP A 68 -9.95 -16.15 -5.59
CA ASP A 68 -8.69 -16.80 -5.23
C ASP A 68 -8.80 -17.62 -3.93
N MET A 69 -9.88 -17.39 -3.17
CA MET A 69 -10.09 -17.98 -1.84
C MET A 69 -11.32 -18.89 -1.75
N ALA A 70 -12.26 -18.77 -2.69
CA ALA A 70 -13.52 -19.49 -2.62
C ALA A 70 -14.10 -19.80 -4.01
N ASP A 71 -14.70 -20.98 -4.15
CA ASP A 71 -15.58 -21.30 -5.26
C ASP A 71 -16.95 -20.66 -5.01
N ILE A 72 -17.43 -19.85 -5.95
CA ILE A 72 -18.73 -19.17 -5.87
C ILE A 72 -19.75 -19.98 -6.66
N SER A 73 -20.88 -20.29 -6.04
CA SER A 73 -21.98 -20.98 -6.71
C SER A 73 -23.32 -20.38 -6.34
N THR A 74 -24.22 -20.35 -7.34
CA THR A 74 -25.64 -20.08 -7.12
C THR A 74 -26.36 -21.43 -7.21
N GLY A 75 -27.05 -21.81 -6.13
CA GLY A 75 -27.79 -23.07 -6.08
C GLY A 75 -28.96 -23.09 -7.09
N ALA A 76 -29.88 -24.04 -6.93
CA ALA A 76 -31.08 -24.13 -7.78
C ALA A 76 -31.85 -22.78 -7.86
N PRO A 77 -32.56 -22.48 -8.97
CA PRO A 77 -33.28 -21.21 -9.14
C PRO A 77 -34.22 -20.83 -8.00
N SER A 78 -34.78 -21.81 -7.29
CA SER A 78 -35.67 -21.60 -6.14
C SER A 78 -34.96 -21.17 -4.86
N VAL A 79 -33.63 -21.29 -4.79
CA VAL A 79 -32.82 -20.91 -3.64
C VAL A 79 -32.26 -19.51 -3.87
N LYS A 80 -32.67 -18.57 -3.00
CA LYS A 80 -32.26 -17.16 -2.98
C LYS A 80 -30.98 -16.97 -2.15
N GLN A 81 -29.93 -17.70 -2.52
CA GLN A 81 -28.69 -17.74 -1.77
C GLN A 81 -27.49 -17.92 -2.71
N VAL A 82 -26.39 -17.26 -2.37
CA VAL A 82 -25.06 -17.48 -2.94
C VAL A 82 -24.23 -18.26 -1.93
N GLU A 83 -23.57 -19.32 -2.38
CA GLU A 83 -22.67 -20.14 -1.57
C GLU A 83 -21.22 -19.88 -1.98
N LEU A 84 -20.37 -19.55 -1.00
CA LEU A 84 -18.93 -19.46 -1.13
C LEU A 84 -18.30 -20.65 -0.40
N LYS A 85 -17.66 -21.53 -1.16
CA LYS A 85 -16.92 -22.65 -0.61
C LYS A 85 -15.44 -22.33 -0.55
N LEU A 86 -14.93 -22.14 0.68
CA LEU A 86 -13.56 -21.71 0.94
C LEU A 86 -12.54 -22.78 0.52
N THR A 87 -11.63 -22.41 -0.36
CA THR A 87 -10.46 -23.20 -0.79
C THR A 87 -9.21 -22.81 0.01
N ASN A 88 -9.10 -21.55 0.44
CA ASN A 88 -8.07 -21.02 1.34
C ASN A 88 -8.72 -20.28 2.54
N GLU A 89 -8.13 -20.41 3.74
CA GLU A 89 -8.64 -19.84 4.99
C GLU A 89 -7.86 -18.59 5.48
N GLU A 90 -6.78 -18.17 4.80
CA GLU A 90 -5.81 -17.16 5.25
C GLU A 90 -6.39 -15.76 5.57
N HIS A 91 -7.54 -15.39 5.00
CA HIS A 91 -8.20 -14.10 5.21
C HIS A 91 -9.73 -14.19 5.45
N VAL A 92 -10.22 -15.32 5.98
CA VAL A 92 -11.67 -15.56 6.16
C VAL A 92 -12.33 -14.50 7.03
N SER A 93 -11.67 -14.05 8.10
CA SER A 93 -12.20 -12.99 8.97
C SER A 93 -12.40 -11.67 8.22
N THR A 94 -11.46 -11.31 7.35
CA THR A 94 -11.55 -10.10 6.51
C THR A 94 -12.67 -10.23 5.50
N LEU A 95 -12.76 -11.39 4.83
CA LEU A 95 -13.87 -11.69 3.91
C LEU A 95 -15.23 -11.54 4.61
N LEU A 96 -15.42 -12.17 5.79
CA LEU A 96 -16.67 -12.07 6.54
C LEU A 96 -17.03 -10.62 6.90
N ASN A 97 -16.05 -9.81 7.32
CA ASN A 97 -16.28 -8.39 7.60
C ASN A 97 -16.73 -7.62 6.35
N ILE A 98 -16.08 -7.85 5.20
CA ILE A 98 -16.48 -7.23 3.94
C ILE A 98 -17.92 -7.63 3.59
N LEU A 99 -18.24 -8.93 3.66
CA LEU A 99 -19.58 -9.42 3.36
C LEU A 99 -20.65 -8.86 4.33
N TRP A 100 -20.33 -8.70 5.61
CA TRP A 100 -21.25 -8.08 6.58
C TRP A 100 -21.51 -6.60 6.31
N ILE A 101 -20.49 -5.86 5.87
CA ILE A 101 -20.63 -4.44 5.50
C ILE A 101 -21.50 -4.30 4.25
N GLU A 102 -21.27 -5.15 3.25
CA GLU A 102 -21.95 -5.07 1.94
C GLU A 102 -23.37 -5.64 1.96
N TYR A 103 -23.58 -6.78 2.62
CA TYR A 103 -24.83 -7.55 2.54
C TYR A 103 -25.62 -7.62 3.85
N GLY A 104 -25.09 -7.08 4.95
CA GLY A 104 -25.71 -7.14 6.27
C GLY A 104 -25.37 -8.41 7.04
N ARG A 105 -25.24 -8.30 8.35
CA ARG A 105 -24.77 -9.41 9.21
C ARG A 105 -25.81 -10.53 9.33
N GLU A 106 -27.08 -10.20 9.19
CA GLU A 106 -28.21 -11.11 9.24
C GLU A 106 -28.37 -11.97 7.98
N ASN A 107 -27.87 -11.50 6.83
CA ASN A 107 -27.97 -12.20 5.55
C ASN A 107 -26.73 -13.04 5.24
N VAL A 108 -25.67 -12.94 6.05
CA VAL A 108 -24.44 -13.70 5.87
C VAL A 108 -24.28 -14.71 6.99
N SER A 109 -24.23 -15.99 6.64
CA SER A 109 -24.07 -17.07 7.61
C SER A 109 -22.94 -18.03 7.22
N GLN A 110 -22.26 -18.58 8.22
CA GLN A 110 -21.21 -19.58 8.04
C GLN A 110 -21.68 -20.91 8.66
N PRO A 111 -22.53 -21.69 7.96
CA PRO A 111 -23.08 -22.94 8.50
C PRO A 111 -22.01 -23.98 8.78
N GLU A 112 -20.93 -23.98 7.98
CA GLU A 112 -19.78 -24.85 8.15
C GLU A 112 -18.48 -24.05 8.07
N LYS A 113 -17.40 -24.58 8.66
CA LYS A 113 -16.09 -23.89 8.68
C LYS A 113 -15.64 -23.40 7.30
N LYS A 114 -15.93 -24.15 6.25
CA LYS A 114 -15.52 -23.85 4.86
C LYS A 114 -16.63 -23.33 3.96
N VAL A 115 -17.81 -23.05 4.50
CA VAL A 115 -18.97 -22.66 3.69
C VAL A 115 -19.53 -21.37 4.25
N ILE A 116 -19.54 -20.33 3.44
CA ILE A 116 -20.22 -19.05 3.71
C ILE A 116 -21.41 -18.96 2.76
N THR A 117 -22.52 -18.46 3.27
CA THR A 117 -23.75 -18.28 2.52
C THR A 117 -24.23 -16.84 2.64
N ILE A 118 -24.76 -16.30 1.56
CA ILE A 118 -25.32 -14.95 1.47
C ILE A 118 -26.74 -15.05 0.94
N ASP A 119 -27.72 -14.72 1.78
CA ASP A 119 -29.13 -14.66 1.40
C ASP A 119 -29.39 -13.39 0.60
N THR A 120 -29.85 -13.53 -0.65
CA THR A 120 -30.09 -12.41 -1.56
C THR A 120 -31.08 -12.78 -2.65
N GLU A 121 -31.90 -11.81 -3.06
CA GLU A 121 -32.85 -12.01 -4.18
C GLU A 121 -32.15 -12.02 -5.54
N ASP A 122 -31.02 -11.30 -5.67
CA ASP A 122 -30.28 -11.08 -6.92
C ASP A 122 -29.01 -11.94 -6.99
N LYS A 123 -29.16 -13.25 -6.72
CA LYS A 123 -28.01 -14.16 -6.51
C LYS A 123 -27.00 -14.21 -7.67
N ASP A 124 -27.46 -14.11 -8.91
CA ASP A 124 -26.58 -14.24 -10.08
C ASP A 124 -25.72 -12.98 -10.26
N GLU A 125 -26.29 -11.79 -10.02
CA GLU A 125 -25.55 -10.52 -10.01
C GLU A 125 -24.56 -10.45 -8.85
N VAL A 126 -24.99 -10.89 -7.66
CA VAL A 126 -24.12 -10.93 -6.47
C VAL A 126 -22.96 -11.89 -6.70
N ALA A 127 -23.20 -13.09 -7.25
CA ALA A 127 -22.16 -14.06 -7.54
C ALA A 127 -21.13 -13.52 -8.55
N GLU A 128 -21.57 -12.82 -9.60
CA GLU A 128 -20.68 -12.20 -10.59
C GLU A 128 -19.80 -11.13 -9.95
N LYS A 129 -20.38 -10.22 -9.16
CA LYS A 129 -19.63 -9.14 -8.50
C LYS A 129 -18.66 -9.66 -7.44
N LEU A 130 -19.06 -10.68 -6.70
CA LEU A 130 -18.26 -11.23 -5.61
C LEU A 130 -16.88 -11.69 -6.07
N ALA A 131 -16.78 -12.29 -7.27
CA ALA A 131 -15.53 -12.84 -7.78
C ALA A 131 -14.37 -11.83 -7.80
N ASP A 132 -14.67 -10.56 -8.09
CA ASP A 132 -13.70 -9.48 -8.22
C ASP A 132 -13.59 -8.58 -6.98
N VAL A 133 -14.25 -8.95 -5.87
CA VAL A 133 -14.08 -8.27 -4.59
C VAL A 133 -12.68 -8.54 -4.04
N VAL A 134 -11.95 -7.46 -3.72
CA VAL A 134 -10.61 -7.52 -3.12
C VAL A 134 -10.75 -7.76 -1.60
N ILE A 135 -10.17 -8.85 -1.12
CA ILE A 135 -10.15 -9.23 0.30
C ILE A 135 -8.95 -8.59 0.99
N ALA A 136 -7.78 -8.69 0.37
CA ALA A 136 -6.54 -8.15 0.90
C ALA A 136 -5.74 -7.54 -0.24
N ASP A 137 -5.28 -6.31 -0.05
CA ASP A 137 -4.35 -5.66 -0.96
C ASP A 137 -3.07 -5.27 -0.19
N PRO A 138 -2.00 -6.07 -0.31
CA PRO A 138 -0.72 -5.77 0.32
C PRO A 138 -0.22 -4.35 -0.01
N ARG A 139 -0.60 -3.79 -1.15
CA ARG A 139 -0.20 -2.43 -1.56
C ARG A 139 -0.76 -1.37 -0.63
N ARG A 140 -2.02 -1.50 -0.20
CA ARG A 140 -2.66 -0.54 0.72
C ARG A 140 -1.97 -0.52 2.08
N GLU A 141 -1.55 -1.68 2.56
CA GLU A 141 -0.79 -1.77 3.81
C GLU A 141 0.60 -1.15 3.69
N ILE A 142 1.24 -1.31 2.53
CA ILE A 142 2.53 -0.68 2.24
C ILE A 142 2.39 0.85 2.15
N GLU A 143 1.39 1.34 1.42
CA GLU A 143 1.08 2.78 1.29
C GLU A 143 0.81 3.41 2.65
N SER A 144 0.02 2.75 3.50
CA SER A 144 -0.27 3.22 4.87
C SER A 144 1.00 3.34 5.71
N ARG A 145 1.87 2.32 5.66
CA ARG A 145 3.16 2.32 6.37
C ARG A 145 4.12 3.37 5.80
N LEU A 146 4.15 3.57 4.49
CA LEU A 146 4.95 4.63 3.87
C LEU A 146 4.45 6.02 4.25
N ALA A 147 3.14 6.23 4.34
CA ALA A 147 2.57 7.49 4.81
C ALA A 147 2.95 7.78 6.27
N ASP A 148 2.93 6.76 7.14
CA ASP A 148 3.40 6.88 8.53
C ASP A 148 4.91 7.19 8.57
N ALA A 149 5.71 6.48 7.79
CA ALA A 149 7.15 6.74 7.68
C ALA A 149 7.42 8.19 7.27
N LEU A 150 6.78 8.68 6.21
CA LEU A 150 6.89 10.06 5.74
C LEU A 150 6.49 11.06 6.82
N LEU A 151 5.45 10.78 7.61
CA LEU A 151 5.05 11.67 8.70
C LEU A 151 6.14 11.77 9.79
N ARG A 152 6.87 10.69 10.07
CA ARG A 152 7.92 10.62 11.08
C ARG A 152 9.26 11.17 10.62
N ILE A 153 9.59 11.01 9.33
CA ILE A 153 10.89 11.43 8.76
C ILE A 153 10.83 12.76 8.01
N THR A 154 9.66 13.36 7.81
CA THR A 154 9.59 14.71 7.25
C THR A 154 9.97 15.71 8.34
N PRO A 155 10.88 16.68 8.09
CA PRO A 155 11.24 17.68 9.08
C PRO A 155 10.02 18.45 9.61
N GLU A 156 10.07 18.83 10.88
CA GLU A 156 9.02 19.64 11.48
C GLU A 156 8.89 20.97 10.75
N GLY A 157 7.64 21.44 10.55
CA GLY A 157 7.37 22.68 9.82
C GLY A 157 7.16 22.50 8.31
N PHE A 158 7.55 21.37 7.73
CA PHE A 158 7.39 21.10 6.30
C PHE A 158 5.96 20.65 5.98
N ARG A 159 5.08 21.65 5.81
CA ARG A 159 3.63 21.46 5.68
C ARG A 159 3.15 21.49 4.24
N VAL A 160 3.89 22.12 3.34
CA VAL A 160 3.56 22.14 1.90
C VAL A 160 4.11 20.85 1.30
N ARG A 161 3.23 20.06 0.67
CA ARG A 161 3.57 18.71 0.20
C ARG A 161 3.10 18.52 -1.24
N HIS A 162 3.95 17.92 -2.05
CA HIS A 162 3.65 17.41 -3.37
C HIS A 162 4.02 15.93 -3.39
N HIS A 163 3.17 15.09 -3.96
CA HIS A 163 3.50 13.67 -4.09
C HIS A 163 2.90 13.09 -5.37
N VAL A 164 3.63 12.14 -5.93
CA VAL A 164 3.21 11.30 -7.03
C VAL A 164 3.47 9.87 -6.59
N SER A 165 2.42 9.04 -6.57
CA SER A 165 2.56 7.62 -6.30
C SER A 165 1.96 6.81 -7.42
N THR A 166 2.73 5.84 -7.90
CA THR A 166 2.25 4.73 -8.71
C THR A 166 2.45 3.46 -7.90
N GLY A 167 1.79 2.35 -8.26
CA GLY A 167 1.85 1.11 -7.47
C GLY A 167 3.26 0.53 -7.23
N SER A 168 4.30 1.06 -7.88
CA SER A 168 5.72 0.70 -7.70
C SER A 168 6.64 1.88 -7.38
N GLU A 169 6.15 3.12 -7.39
CA GLU A 169 6.97 4.33 -7.29
C GLU A 169 6.33 5.31 -6.30
N MET A 170 7.14 5.94 -5.46
CA MET A 170 6.70 6.99 -4.58
C MET A 170 7.67 8.16 -4.65
N LEU A 171 7.18 9.29 -5.15
CA LEU A 171 7.85 10.58 -5.14
C LEU A 171 7.11 11.48 -4.16
N PHE A 172 7.85 12.10 -3.25
CA PHE A 172 7.32 13.01 -2.25
C PHE A 172 8.28 14.19 -2.06
N VAL A 173 7.75 15.40 -2.17
CA VAL A 173 8.47 16.66 -1.93
C VAL A 173 7.73 17.41 -0.84
N ALA A 174 8.45 17.84 0.18
CA ALA A 174 7.93 18.69 1.24
C ALA A 174 8.81 19.91 1.46
N SER A 175 8.20 21.02 1.87
CA SER A 175 8.88 22.26 2.19
C SER A 175 8.13 23.04 3.27
N GLU A 176 8.82 23.95 3.95
CA GLU A 176 8.19 24.96 4.83
C GLU A 176 7.35 25.95 4.02
N ASP A 177 7.85 26.35 2.85
CA ASP A 177 7.28 27.35 1.96
C ASP A 177 6.70 26.71 0.69
N SER A 178 6.28 27.55 -0.27
CA SER A 178 5.78 27.09 -1.56
C SER A 178 6.82 26.24 -2.30
N ILE A 179 6.41 25.07 -2.76
CA ILE A 179 7.28 24.15 -3.52
C ILE A 179 7.65 24.80 -4.86
N LYS A 180 8.96 24.91 -5.11
CA LYS A 180 9.49 25.40 -6.38
C LYS A 180 9.45 24.31 -7.46
N PRO A 181 9.24 24.67 -8.74
CA PRO A 181 9.29 23.72 -9.85
C PRO A 181 10.61 22.93 -9.92
N GLU A 182 11.76 23.59 -9.68
CA GLU A 182 13.08 22.95 -9.71
C GLU A 182 13.23 21.80 -8.70
N TRP A 183 12.48 21.82 -7.59
CA TRP A 183 12.49 20.74 -6.60
C TRP A 183 11.67 19.52 -7.05
N ILE A 184 10.63 19.74 -7.85
CA ILE A 184 9.86 18.67 -8.49
C ILE A 184 10.71 18.02 -9.58
N GLU A 185 11.32 18.84 -10.45
CA GLU A 185 12.24 18.36 -11.50
C GLU A 185 13.38 17.55 -10.88
N LYS A 186 13.99 18.03 -9.79
CA LYS A 186 15.01 17.27 -9.06
C LYS A 186 14.50 15.93 -8.52
N ALA A 187 13.27 15.88 -8.03
CA ALA A 187 12.68 14.64 -7.53
C ALA A 187 12.42 13.63 -8.66
N GLU A 188 12.00 14.11 -9.83
CA GLU A 188 11.86 13.32 -11.05
C GLU A 188 13.22 12.79 -11.54
N ASP A 189 14.25 13.64 -11.59
CA ASP A 189 15.62 13.23 -11.93
C ASP A 189 16.17 12.16 -10.98
N ILE A 190 15.91 12.28 -9.68
CA ILE A 190 16.28 11.27 -8.68
C ILE A 190 15.54 9.97 -8.97
N MET A 191 14.24 10.04 -9.28
CA MET A 191 13.42 8.86 -9.56
C MET A 191 13.89 8.14 -10.83
N ASP A 192 14.25 8.88 -11.87
CA ASP A 192 14.77 8.29 -13.11
C ASP A 192 16.13 7.62 -12.88
N GLN A 193 17.02 8.23 -12.11
CA GLN A 193 18.28 7.59 -11.70
C GLN A 193 18.05 6.32 -10.87
N LEU A 194 17.09 6.33 -9.96
CA LEU A 194 16.73 5.13 -9.19
C LEU A 194 16.25 3.99 -10.09
N LYS A 195 15.62 4.30 -11.24
CA LYS A 195 15.19 3.31 -12.25
C LYS A 195 16.35 2.84 -13.12
N GLU A 196 17.29 3.72 -13.46
CA GLU A 196 18.41 3.44 -14.36
C GLU A 196 19.56 2.64 -13.73
N ASP A 197 19.70 2.61 -12.40
CA ASP A 197 20.70 1.82 -11.65
C ASP A 197 20.49 0.27 -11.77
N LEU A 198 20.15 -0.25 -12.96
CA LEU A 198 19.91 -1.67 -13.31
C LEU A 198 21.20 -2.44 -13.60
#